data_AF-A0A7W1ZBI5-F1
#
_entry.id   AF-A0A7W1ZBI5-F1
#
_cell.length_a   1.000
_cell.length_b   1.000
_cell.length_c   1.000
_cell.angle_alpha   90.00
_cell.angle_beta   90.00
_cell.angle_gamma   90.00
#
_symmetry.space_group_name_H-M   'P 1'
#
loop_
_entity.id
_entity.type
_entity.pdbx_description
1 polymer ?
#
loop_
_entity_poly.entity_id
_entity_poly.type
_entity_poly.pdbx_seq_one_letter_code
_entity_poly.pdbx_strand_id
1 'polypeptide(L)'
;MLGKDSNQTSEINKLNPTTVFKDYKTLIQEIDSTEVILQKLGYIALERDAIVRKNDSTYSILFDLQTRYEQMRLFFPENMEIFGLTKRDFQLVSREISDNYFILPFIQIEESLEILNALIAENGFPFTTLQMVEIQPAADSPLILEAILQIITDDLRKITGIEIRGYDKFPRSYLKYIAGIKEGNLFQREKITEKSSLLDNLGFVRNTKSPEVLFTKEETRLYLYLEKTNNNLFDGIIGFATNEETNKLEFNGYLNFVLSNNLNYGEKLTLDYKNDGQDQQQFRINTELPFLFKSPFGLELELQFFKRDSTFLTVEKHALANYQLNVNTKLFGGYKDYESTYLLDTQIPGEVITDYTSVFFVFGGSYLKPQRNSLFPYKTSARIRNEIGFRKSGNTSTDQFRTTLTANHIINLNFNNSIYLNNHTALLTGSNYLINELFRFGGINSIRGFDENSIDASLFSVLNTEYRYQLGNDTYIHSIL
;
A
#
# COMPACT_ATOMS: atom_id res chain seq x y z
N MET A 1 -21.74 17.12 45.82
CA MET A 1 -22.84 16.24 45.35
C MET A 1 -23.03 15.18 46.42
N LEU A 2 -24.27 14.77 46.71
CA LEU A 2 -24.57 13.78 47.75
C LEU A 2 -25.41 12.66 47.14
N GLY A 3 -25.22 11.42 47.58
CA GLY A 3 -26.12 10.31 47.27
C GLY A 3 -27.27 10.24 48.28
N LYS A 4 -28.34 9.50 47.95
CA LYS A 4 -29.48 9.27 48.86
C LYS A 4 -29.08 8.63 50.19
N ASP A 5 -28.00 7.85 50.19
CA ASP A 5 -27.37 7.26 51.37
C ASP A 5 -25.83 7.40 51.35
N SER A 6 -25.17 6.93 52.41
CA SER A 6 -23.71 6.98 52.55
C SER A 6 -22.97 6.16 51.51
N ASN A 7 -23.55 5.05 51.04
CA ASN A 7 -22.93 4.18 50.05
C ASN A 7 -23.00 4.84 48.66
N GLN A 8 -24.16 5.37 48.28
CA GLN A 8 -24.32 6.14 47.04
C GLN A 8 -23.40 7.38 47.03
N THR A 9 -23.28 8.07 48.17
CA THR A 9 -22.35 9.21 48.30
C THR A 9 -20.89 8.77 48.08
N SER A 10 -20.52 7.60 48.59
CA SER A 10 -19.18 7.02 48.37
C SER A 10 -18.93 6.73 46.89
N GLU A 11 -19.90 6.12 46.18
CA GLU A 11 -19.78 5.85 44.74
C GLU A 11 -19.60 7.13 43.91
N ILE A 12 -20.37 8.18 44.21
CA ILE A 12 -20.22 9.48 43.53
C ILE A 12 -18.84 10.08 43.81
N ASN A 13 -18.36 9.99 45.06
CA ASN A 13 -17.05 10.54 45.43
C ASN A 13 -15.88 9.82 44.75
N LYS A 14 -16.02 8.55 44.37
CA LYS A 14 -14.98 7.83 43.59
C LYS A 14 -14.70 8.47 42.23
N LEU A 15 -15.68 9.22 41.68
CA LEU A 15 -15.50 9.98 40.44
C LEU A 15 -14.59 11.21 40.63
N ASN A 16 -14.25 11.57 41.87
CA ASN A 16 -13.51 12.78 42.23
C ASN A 16 -14.09 14.06 41.58
N PRO A 17 -15.41 14.32 41.72
CA PRO A 17 -16.02 15.47 41.09
C PRO A 17 -15.40 16.78 41.61
N THR A 18 -15.29 17.75 40.73
CA THR A 18 -14.83 19.09 41.09
C THR A 18 -15.79 19.69 42.13
N THR A 19 -15.24 20.30 43.19
CA THR A 19 -16.06 20.87 44.28
C THR A 19 -16.00 22.39 44.36
N VAL A 20 -15.07 23.01 43.63
CA VAL A 20 -14.85 24.47 43.59
C VAL A 20 -14.97 24.95 42.15
N PHE A 21 -15.86 25.92 41.93
CA PHE A 21 -16.21 26.40 40.60
C PHE A 21 -16.02 27.91 40.51
N LYS A 22 -15.66 28.39 39.33
CA LYS A 22 -15.48 29.82 39.05
C LYS A 22 -16.82 30.56 39.01
N ASP A 23 -17.84 29.90 38.49
CA ASP A 23 -19.18 30.46 38.31
C ASP A 23 -20.25 29.36 38.35
N TYR A 24 -21.53 29.76 38.42
CA TYR A 24 -22.64 28.82 38.49
C TYR A 24 -22.78 27.95 37.22
N LYS A 25 -22.36 28.45 36.04
CA LYS A 25 -22.45 27.69 34.79
C LYS A 25 -21.50 26.49 34.80
N THR A 26 -20.26 26.68 35.23
CA THR A 26 -19.28 25.59 35.38
C THR A 26 -19.72 24.55 36.41
N LEU A 27 -20.42 24.97 37.47
CA LEU A 27 -21.04 24.06 38.43
C LEU A 27 -22.12 23.18 37.77
N ILE A 28 -23.02 23.77 36.97
CA ILE A 28 -24.04 23.00 36.25
C ILE A 28 -23.42 22.00 35.29
N GLN A 29 -22.40 22.42 34.53
CA GLN A 29 -21.70 21.54 33.60
C GLN A 29 -21.06 20.32 34.28
N GLU A 30 -20.50 20.51 35.48
CA GLU A 30 -19.95 19.39 36.26
C GLU A 30 -21.04 18.43 36.74
N ILE A 31 -22.19 18.95 37.18
CA ILE A 31 -23.35 18.13 37.59
C ILE A 31 -23.83 17.29 36.40
N ASP A 32 -24.05 17.92 35.24
CA ASP A 32 -24.50 17.23 34.04
C ASP A 32 -23.47 16.19 33.57
N SER A 33 -22.17 16.52 33.63
CA SER A 33 -21.10 15.58 33.27
C SER A 33 -21.02 14.39 34.22
N THR A 34 -21.19 14.62 35.52
CA THR A 34 -21.20 13.56 36.55
C THR A 34 -22.37 12.61 36.34
N GLU A 35 -23.56 13.15 36.04
CA GLU A 35 -24.75 12.36 35.71
C GLU A 35 -24.52 11.46 34.49
N VAL A 36 -23.96 12.01 33.40
CA VAL A 36 -23.63 11.21 32.21
C VAL A 36 -22.63 10.10 32.53
N ILE A 37 -21.60 10.39 33.34
CA ILE A 37 -20.62 9.38 33.77
C ILE A 37 -21.30 8.27 34.59
N LEU A 38 -22.18 8.63 35.53
CA LEU A 38 -22.92 7.65 36.34
C LEU A 38 -23.84 6.77 35.46
N GLN A 39 -24.52 7.37 34.49
CA GLN A 39 -25.31 6.62 33.52
C GLN A 39 -24.45 5.64 32.72
N LYS A 40 -23.26 6.06 32.26
CA LYS A 40 -22.29 5.18 31.57
C LYS A 40 -21.73 4.05 32.46
N LEU A 41 -21.76 4.22 33.79
CA LEU A 41 -21.38 3.19 34.76
C LEU A 41 -22.49 2.17 35.09
N GLY A 42 -23.69 2.35 34.52
CA GLY A 42 -24.83 1.45 34.67
C GLY A 42 -25.97 1.99 35.53
N TYR A 43 -25.89 3.22 36.03
CA TYR A 43 -26.96 3.86 36.82
C TYR A 43 -27.96 4.59 35.90
N ILE A 44 -28.66 3.85 35.02
CA ILE A 44 -29.53 4.47 34.01
C ILE A 44 -30.84 5.03 34.54
N ALA A 45 -31.30 4.53 35.68
CA ALA A 45 -32.51 4.98 36.37
C ALA A 45 -32.20 6.03 37.45
N LEU A 46 -31.00 6.63 37.39
CA LEU A 46 -30.57 7.72 38.26
C LEU A 46 -31.58 8.86 38.21
N GLU A 47 -31.98 9.33 39.39
CA GLU A 47 -32.75 10.56 39.55
C GLU A 47 -31.91 11.60 40.29
N ARG A 48 -32.15 12.89 40.03
CA ARG A 48 -31.50 13.99 40.74
C ARG A 48 -32.52 15.02 41.21
N ASP A 49 -32.32 15.52 42.41
CA ASP A 49 -33.13 16.59 42.97
C ASP A 49 -32.74 17.95 42.39
N ALA A 50 -33.61 18.95 42.61
CA ALA A 50 -33.27 20.34 42.32
C ALA A 50 -32.06 20.81 43.13
N ILE A 51 -31.25 21.69 42.52
CA ILE A 51 -30.08 22.26 43.17
C ILE A 51 -30.52 23.20 44.30
N VAL A 52 -30.06 22.92 45.52
CA VAL A 52 -30.35 23.71 46.71
C VAL A 52 -29.16 24.60 47.05
N ARG A 53 -29.37 25.92 47.09
CA ARG A 53 -28.38 26.87 47.60
C ARG A 53 -28.34 26.80 49.12
N LYS A 54 -27.19 26.42 49.69
CA LYS A 54 -26.99 26.33 51.16
C LYS A 54 -26.58 27.66 51.78
N ASN A 55 -25.77 28.45 51.07
CA ASN A 55 -25.34 29.79 51.46
C ASN A 55 -24.87 30.58 50.22
N ASP A 56 -24.14 31.68 50.43
CA ASP A 56 -23.74 32.55 49.32
C ASP A 56 -22.83 31.92 48.28
N SER A 57 -22.03 30.91 48.66
CA SER A 57 -21.03 30.26 47.82
C SER A 57 -21.19 28.74 47.70
N THR A 58 -22.14 28.14 48.42
CA THR A 58 -22.29 26.68 48.52
C THR A 58 -23.63 26.21 47.99
N TYR A 59 -23.59 25.22 47.11
CA TYR A 59 -24.75 24.54 46.54
C TYR A 59 -24.66 23.04 46.83
N SER A 60 -25.82 22.41 47.00
CA SER A 60 -25.94 20.96 47.19
C SER A 60 -26.97 20.39 46.23
N ILE A 61 -26.66 19.22 45.69
CA ILE A 61 -27.58 18.40 44.89
C ILE A 61 -27.54 16.98 45.44
N LEU A 62 -28.72 16.35 45.49
CA LEU A 62 -28.90 14.96 45.85
C LEU A 62 -29.12 14.13 44.58
N PHE A 63 -28.40 13.02 44.47
CA PHE A 63 -28.60 11.99 43.45
C PHE A 63 -29.15 10.74 44.12
N ASP A 64 -30.19 10.14 43.52
CA ASP A 64 -30.63 8.78 43.82
C ASP A 64 -30.13 7.87 42.70
N LEU A 65 -29.06 7.12 42.98
CA LEU A 65 -28.38 6.28 41.97
C LEU A 65 -29.24 5.12 41.47
N GLN A 66 -30.21 4.66 42.27
CA GLN A 66 -31.01 3.47 41.98
C GLN A 66 -30.16 2.22 41.68
N THR A 67 -30.69 1.28 40.90
CA THR A 67 -30.01 0.02 40.56
C THR A 67 -28.86 0.28 39.57
N ARG A 68 -27.69 -0.29 39.87
CA ARG A 68 -26.58 -0.38 38.92
C ARG A 68 -26.71 -1.63 38.08
N TYR A 69 -26.80 -1.47 36.77
CA TYR A 69 -26.73 -2.59 35.83
C TYR A 69 -25.27 -2.84 35.45
N GLU A 70 -24.81 -4.07 35.63
CA GLU A 70 -23.42 -4.44 35.35
C GLU A 70 -23.24 -4.95 33.93
N GLN A 71 -24.28 -5.57 33.37
CA GLN A 71 -24.26 -6.20 32.07
C GLN A 71 -25.54 -5.90 31.28
N MET A 72 -25.44 -6.04 29.97
CA MET A 72 -26.57 -6.00 29.06
C MET A 72 -26.57 -7.22 28.15
N ARG A 73 -27.71 -7.92 28.14
CA ARG A 73 -28.05 -9.02 27.24
C ARG A 73 -28.71 -8.42 25.99
N LEU A 74 -28.02 -8.51 24.86
CA LEU A 74 -28.47 -7.96 23.59
C LEU A 74 -28.90 -9.08 22.65
N PHE A 75 -30.17 -9.06 22.24
CA PHE A 75 -30.68 -9.98 21.23
C PHE A 75 -30.25 -9.52 19.84
N PHE A 76 -29.88 -10.49 18.98
CA PHE A 76 -29.41 -10.18 17.63
C PHE A 76 -30.50 -9.50 16.79
N PRO A 77 -30.11 -8.58 15.88
CA PRO A 77 -31.06 -8.00 14.94
C PRO A 77 -31.65 -9.06 14.02
N GLU A 78 -32.95 -8.93 13.75
CA GLU A 78 -33.58 -9.71 12.70
C GLU A 78 -32.91 -9.42 11.34
N ASN A 79 -32.74 -10.47 10.53
CA ASN A 79 -32.18 -10.38 9.18
C ASN A 79 -30.79 -9.72 9.09
N MET A 80 -29.97 -9.79 10.15
CA MET A 80 -28.64 -9.18 10.20
C MET A 80 -27.71 -9.58 9.03
N GLU A 81 -27.92 -10.75 8.43
CA GLU A 81 -27.15 -11.25 7.28
C GLU A 81 -27.30 -10.37 6.03
N ILE A 82 -28.45 -9.69 5.86
CA ILE A 82 -28.69 -8.74 4.75
C ILE A 82 -27.70 -7.57 4.83
N PHE A 83 -27.31 -7.20 6.05
CA PHE A 83 -26.36 -6.13 6.33
C PHE A 83 -24.92 -6.63 6.41
N GLY A 84 -24.69 -7.90 6.06
CA GLY A 84 -23.39 -8.55 6.05
C GLY A 84 -22.80 -8.81 7.43
N LEU A 85 -23.65 -8.84 8.48
CA LEU A 85 -23.24 -9.26 9.81
C LEU A 85 -23.43 -10.76 9.99
N THR A 86 -22.48 -11.36 10.68
CA THR A 86 -22.50 -12.77 11.08
C THR A 86 -22.24 -12.88 12.58
N LYS A 87 -22.58 -14.03 13.18
CA LYS A 87 -22.27 -14.30 14.61
C LYS A 87 -20.78 -14.16 14.95
N ARG A 88 -19.87 -14.28 13.97
CA ARG A 88 -18.42 -14.10 14.18
C ARG A 88 -18.06 -12.64 14.42
N ASP A 89 -18.76 -11.70 13.81
CA ASP A 89 -18.49 -10.27 13.97
C ASP A 89 -18.75 -9.82 15.42
N PHE A 90 -19.73 -10.44 16.08
CA PHE A 90 -20.01 -10.19 17.50
C PHE A 90 -18.91 -10.72 18.44
N GLN A 91 -18.04 -11.63 17.98
CA GLN A 91 -16.88 -12.08 18.77
C GLN A 91 -15.82 -10.98 18.91
N LEU A 92 -15.88 -9.93 18.08
CA LEU A 92 -15.00 -8.76 18.20
C LEU A 92 -15.35 -7.92 19.44
N VAL A 93 -16.61 -7.95 19.86
CA VAL A 93 -17.13 -7.09 20.95
C VAL A 93 -17.50 -7.87 22.20
N SER A 94 -17.89 -9.15 22.09
CA SER A 94 -18.29 -9.98 23.23
C SER A 94 -17.59 -11.34 23.22
N ARG A 95 -17.29 -11.84 24.43
CA ARG A 95 -16.82 -13.21 24.67
C ARG A 95 -17.96 -14.17 25.02
N GLU A 96 -19.11 -13.64 25.43
CA GLU A 96 -20.28 -14.40 25.88
C GLU A 96 -21.38 -14.33 24.83
N ILE A 97 -21.34 -15.29 23.91
CA ILE A 97 -22.26 -15.35 22.77
C ILE A 97 -23.07 -16.64 22.84
N SER A 98 -24.38 -16.49 22.82
CA SER A 98 -25.36 -17.56 22.71
C SER A 98 -25.90 -17.65 21.28
N ASP A 99 -26.91 -18.49 21.06
CA ASP A 99 -27.53 -18.65 19.75
C ASP A 99 -28.34 -17.43 19.33
N ASN A 100 -29.00 -16.76 20.28
CA ASN A 100 -29.97 -15.69 20.01
C ASN A 100 -29.60 -14.33 20.64
N TYR A 101 -28.60 -14.31 21.52
CA TYR A 101 -28.14 -13.09 22.20
C TYR A 101 -26.65 -13.16 22.51
N PHE A 102 -26.10 -12.01 22.89
CA PHE A 102 -24.76 -11.89 23.46
C PHE A 102 -24.79 -10.96 24.68
N ILE A 103 -23.80 -11.07 25.56
CA ILE A 103 -23.72 -10.28 26.79
C ILE A 103 -22.52 -9.34 26.71
N LEU A 104 -22.73 -8.08 27.10
CA LEU A 104 -21.68 -7.07 27.22
C LEU A 104 -21.66 -6.49 28.64
N PRO A 105 -20.48 -6.16 29.18
CA PRO A 105 -20.38 -5.24 30.30
C PRO A 105 -21.03 -3.90 29.94
N PHE A 106 -21.78 -3.32 30.87
CA PHE A 106 -22.56 -2.11 30.58
C PHE A 106 -21.71 -0.96 30.03
N ILE A 107 -20.50 -0.79 30.60
CA ILE A 107 -19.57 0.27 30.20
C ILE A 107 -19.04 0.14 28.76
N GLN A 108 -19.13 -1.05 28.15
CA GLN A 108 -18.60 -1.34 26.81
C GLN A 108 -19.66 -1.24 25.71
N ILE A 109 -20.93 -1.00 26.05
CA ILE A 109 -22.04 -1.04 25.09
C ILE A 109 -21.83 -0.02 23.97
N GLU A 110 -21.56 1.24 24.30
CA GLU A 110 -21.43 2.32 23.31
C GLU A 110 -20.31 2.03 22.30
N GLU A 111 -19.10 1.72 22.77
CA GLU A 111 -17.95 1.35 21.92
C GLU A 111 -18.25 0.11 21.06
N SER A 112 -18.92 -0.89 21.64
CA SER A 112 -19.29 -2.12 20.92
C SER A 112 -20.28 -1.85 19.78
N LEU A 113 -21.29 -1.01 20.02
CA LEU A 113 -22.26 -0.63 18.99
C LEU A 113 -21.63 0.23 17.90
N GLU A 114 -20.66 1.10 18.23
CA GLU A 114 -19.88 1.85 17.25
C GLU A 114 -19.07 0.93 16.34
N ILE A 115 -18.39 -0.08 16.90
CA ILE A 115 -17.65 -1.09 16.12
C ILE A 115 -18.59 -1.83 15.17
N LEU A 116 -19.74 -2.30 15.67
CA LEU A 116 -20.72 -3.01 14.84
C LEU A 116 -21.32 -2.12 13.74
N ASN A 117 -21.64 -0.86 14.06
CA ASN A 117 -22.08 0.13 13.06
C ASN A 117 -21.03 0.35 11.96
N ALA A 118 -19.76 0.44 12.33
CA ALA A 118 -18.66 0.60 11.37
C ALA A 118 -18.55 -0.61 10.43
N LEU A 119 -18.77 -1.83 10.93
CA LEU A 119 -18.78 -3.03 10.10
C LEU A 119 -19.94 -3.01 9.08
N ILE A 120 -21.14 -2.62 9.51
CA ILE A 120 -22.29 -2.49 8.59
C ILE A 120 -22.04 -1.40 7.55
N ALA A 121 -21.48 -0.26 7.95
CA ALA A 121 -21.11 0.82 7.04
C ALA A 121 -20.11 0.34 5.97
N GLU A 122 -19.12 -0.46 6.35
CA GLU A 122 -18.15 -1.07 5.45
C GLU A 122 -18.72 -2.17 4.55
N ASN A 123 -19.97 -2.60 4.76
CA ASN A 123 -20.71 -3.46 3.84
C ASN A 123 -21.54 -2.65 2.81
N GLY A 124 -21.45 -1.31 2.83
CA GLY A 124 -22.11 -0.44 1.87
C GLY A 124 -23.33 0.31 2.41
N PHE A 125 -23.57 0.29 3.72
CA PHE A 125 -24.71 0.95 4.35
C PHE A 125 -24.26 2.11 5.28
N PRO A 126 -23.77 3.23 4.73
CA PRO A 126 -23.11 4.30 5.48
C PRO A 126 -24.03 5.09 6.44
N PHE A 127 -25.35 4.97 6.27
CA PHE A 127 -26.36 5.66 7.10
C PHE A 127 -27.01 4.74 8.12
N THR A 128 -26.39 3.59 8.39
CA THR A 128 -26.92 2.65 9.37
C THR A 128 -26.80 3.19 10.77
N THR A 129 -27.87 3.01 11.54
CA THR A 129 -27.88 3.19 12.98
C THR A 129 -28.35 1.89 13.64
N LEU A 130 -27.46 1.27 14.41
CA LEU A 130 -27.79 0.18 15.32
C LEU A 130 -28.35 0.77 16.61
N GLN A 131 -29.60 0.42 16.93
CA GLN A 131 -30.30 0.92 18.10
C GLN A 131 -30.67 -0.23 19.04
N MET A 132 -30.70 0.07 20.34
CA MET A 132 -31.28 -0.82 21.35
C MET A 132 -32.73 -0.40 21.57
N VAL A 133 -33.65 -1.34 21.37
CA VAL A 133 -35.08 -1.15 21.62
C VAL A 133 -35.56 -2.11 22.70
N GLU A 134 -36.71 -1.80 23.30
CA GLU A 134 -37.34 -2.64 24.35
C GLU A 134 -36.42 -2.92 25.55
N ILE A 135 -35.71 -1.88 26.02
CA ILE A 135 -34.80 -2.00 27.15
C ILE A 135 -35.60 -2.28 28.44
N GLN A 136 -35.33 -3.41 29.08
CA GLN A 136 -36.00 -3.82 30.31
C GLN A 136 -35.06 -4.63 31.24
N PRO A 137 -35.32 -4.68 32.56
CA PRO A 137 -34.58 -5.57 33.46
C PRO A 137 -34.82 -7.05 33.12
N ALA A 138 -33.76 -7.86 33.16
CA ALA A 138 -33.87 -9.31 32.94
C ALA A 138 -34.67 -9.97 34.07
N ALA A 139 -35.62 -10.83 33.72
CA ALA A 139 -36.45 -11.52 34.70
C ALA A 139 -35.64 -12.49 35.59
N ASP A 140 -34.53 -13.00 35.07
CA ASP A 140 -33.66 -13.98 35.74
C ASP A 140 -32.49 -13.36 36.52
N SER A 141 -32.18 -12.08 36.31
CA SER A 141 -31.07 -11.41 37.01
C SER A 141 -31.31 -9.89 37.18
N PRO A 142 -31.38 -9.38 38.43
CA PRO A 142 -31.72 -7.98 38.68
C PRO A 142 -30.61 -6.98 38.29
N LEU A 143 -29.40 -7.46 37.99
CA LEU A 143 -28.25 -6.63 37.58
C LEU A 143 -28.03 -6.61 36.07
N ILE A 144 -28.90 -7.29 35.30
CA ILE A 144 -28.80 -7.39 33.84
C ILE A 144 -29.97 -6.65 33.21
N LEU A 145 -29.69 -5.86 32.18
CA LEU A 145 -30.70 -5.34 31.26
C LEU A 145 -30.77 -6.20 30.02
N GLU A 146 -31.94 -6.31 29.45
CA GLU A 146 -32.18 -6.92 28.15
C GLU A 146 -32.62 -5.86 27.15
N ALA A 147 -32.15 -5.97 25.92
CA ALA A 147 -32.63 -5.15 24.81
C ALA A 147 -32.53 -5.91 23.49
N ILE A 148 -33.36 -5.54 22.54
CA ILE A 148 -33.30 -6.05 21.16
C ILE A 148 -32.50 -5.07 20.32
N LEU A 149 -31.53 -5.57 19.56
CA LEU A 149 -30.84 -4.73 18.60
C LEU A 149 -31.67 -4.60 17.31
N GLN A 150 -31.86 -3.37 16.86
CA GLN A 150 -32.54 -3.08 15.61
C GLN A 150 -31.59 -2.32 14.68
N ILE A 151 -31.49 -2.77 13.44
CA ILE A 151 -30.76 -2.09 12.39
C ILE A 151 -31.73 -1.19 11.65
N ILE A 152 -31.52 0.12 11.74
CA ILE A 152 -32.24 1.12 10.95
C ILE A 152 -31.27 1.66 9.92
N THR A 153 -31.59 1.50 8.64
CA THR A 153 -30.71 1.95 7.56
C THR A 153 -31.48 2.31 6.31
N ASP A 154 -30.84 3.12 5.48
CA ASP A 154 -31.29 3.45 4.13
C ASP A 154 -30.74 2.44 3.10
N ASP A 155 -30.91 2.76 1.83
CA ASP A 155 -30.45 1.92 0.73
C ASP A 155 -28.92 1.74 0.70
N LEU A 156 -28.52 0.55 0.23
CA LEU A 156 -27.13 0.21 -0.11
C LEU A 156 -26.53 1.24 -1.07
N ARG A 157 -25.40 1.83 -0.69
CA ARG A 157 -24.72 2.87 -1.47
C ARG A 157 -23.59 2.29 -2.30
N LYS A 158 -23.62 2.59 -3.60
CA LYS A 158 -22.52 2.37 -4.54
C LYS A 158 -21.94 3.71 -4.97
N ILE A 159 -20.65 3.75 -5.28
CA ILE A 159 -20.00 4.91 -5.88
C ILE A 159 -20.61 5.13 -7.26
N THR A 160 -21.27 6.26 -7.47
CA THR A 160 -21.92 6.60 -8.75
C THR A 160 -21.10 7.57 -9.57
N GLY A 161 -20.20 8.33 -8.94
CA GLY A 161 -19.32 9.27 -9.63
C GLY A 161 -18.03 9.52 -8.86
N ILE A 162 -16.95 9.79 -9.60
CA ILE A 162 -15.64 10.13 -9.04
C ILE A 162 -15.15 11.46 -9.63
N GLU A 163 -14.93 12.42 -8.75
CA GLU A 163 -14.41 13.74 -9.05
C GLU A 163 -12.98 13.89 -8.52
N ILE A 164 -12.08 14.39 -9.35
CA ILE A 164 -10.70 14.69 -8.97
C ILE A 164 -10.58 16.20 -8.79
N ARG A 165 -10.01 16.64 -7.67
CA ARG A 165 -9.74 18.04 -7.36
C ARG A 165 -8.24 18.26 -7.23
N GLY A 166 -7.72 19.31 -7.86
CA GLY A 166 -6.30 19.72 -7.80
C GLY A 166 -5.47 19.26 -9.01
N TYR A 167 -5.77 18.09 -9.59
CA TYR A 167 -5.08 17.56 -10.77
C TYR A 167 -6.07 17.10 -11.84
N ASP A 168 -6.65 18.05 -12.57
CA ASP A 168 -7.71 17.78 -13.57
C ASP A 168 -7.26 16.84 -14.71
N LYS A 169 -5.97 16.86 -15.04
CA LYS A 169 -5.37 16.01 -16.08
C LYS A 169 -4.90 14.64 -15.56
N PHE A 170 -5.23 14.27 -14.32
CA PHE A 170 -4.83 12.99 -13.76
C PHE A 170 -5.28 11.81 -14.66
N PRO A 171 -4.40 10.84 -14.96
CA PRO A 171 -4.75 9.70 -15.81
C PRO A 171 -5.72 8.75 -15.09
N ARG A 172 -7.04 8.94 -15.30
CA ARG A 172 -8.13 8.18 -14.64
C ARG A 172 -7.98 6.65 -14.70
N SER A 173 -7.26 6.11 -15.69
CA SER A 173 -6.92 4.69 -15.77
C SER A 173 -6.25 4.16 -14.49
N TYR A 174 -5.43 4.98 -13.82
CA TYR A 174 -4.77 4.61 -12.57
C TYR A 174 -5.75 4.41 -11.42
N LEU A 175 -6.88 5.13 -11.37
CA LEU A 175 -7.92 4.87 -10.36
C LEU A 175 -8.47 3.45 -10.49
N LYS A 176 -8.79 3.07 -11.73
CA LYS A 176 -9.43 1.78 -12.02
C LYS A 176 -8.46 0.61 -11.90
N TYR A 177 -7.27 0.74 -12.49
CA TYR A 177 -6.35 -0.38 -12.69
C TYR A 177 -5.26 -0.48 -11.62
N ILE A 178 -4.94 0.61 -10.92
CA ILE A 178 -3.95 0.60 -9.82
C ILE A 178 -4.63 0.76 -8.46
N ALA A 179 -5.47 1.77 -8.23
CA ALA A 179 -6.14 1.90 -6.93
C ALA A 179 -7.34 0.94 -6.76
N GLY A 180 -7.91 0.45 -7.87
CA GLY A 180 -9.12 -0.37 -7.82
C GLY A 180 -10.35 0.39 -7.30
N ILE A 181 -10.41 1.70 -7.58
CA ILE A 181 -11.56 2.58 -7.30
C ILE A 181 -12.28 2.82 -8.63
N LYS A 182 -13.55 2.40 -8.72
CA LYS A 182 -14.38 2.59 -9.90
C LYS A 182 -15.85 2.80 -9.51
N GLU A 183 -16.57 3.44 -10.41
CA GLU A 183 -18.03 3.55 -10.32
C GLU A 183 -18.68 2.15 -10.32
N GLY A 184 -19.78 2.02 -9.58
CA GLY A 184 -20.48 0.77 -9.31
C GLY A 184 -19.92 -0.08 -8.17
N ASN A 185 -18.75 0.26 -7.60
CA ASN A 185 -18.27 -0.38 -6.37
C ASN A 185 -19.11 0.02 -5.15
N LEU A 186 -19.23 -0.89 -4.19
CA LEU A 186 -19.81 -0.58 -2.88
C LEU A 186 -19.02 0.54 -2.22
N PHE A 187 -19.73 1.46 -1.58
CA PHE A 187 -19.10 2.52 -0.82
C PHE A 187 -18.55 1.95 0.50
N GLN A 188 -17.22 2.02 0.67
CA GLN A 188 -16.50 1.49 1.82
C GLN A 188 -15.44 2.52 2.20
N ARG A 189 -15.73 3.39 3.17
CA ARG A 189 -14.97 4.63 3.42
C ARG A 189 -13.52 4.30 3.77
N GLU A 190 -13.30 3.34 4.66
CA GLU A 190 -12.00 2.93 5.16
C GLU A 190 -11.17 2.33 4.01
N LYS A 191 -11.76 1.44 3.20
CA LYS A 191 -11.10 0.85 2.03
C LYS A 191 -10.82 1.87 0.93
N ILE A 192 -11.71 2.82 0.69
CA ILE A 192 -11.49 3.89 -0.28
C ILE A 192 -10.32 4.77 0.18
N THR A 193 -10.26 5.11 1.46
CA THR A 193 -9.17 5.89 2.05
C THR A 193 -7.84 5.14 1.92
N GLU A 194 -7.83 3.85 2.22
CA GLU A 194 -6.66 2.99 2.00
C GLU A 194 -6.22 2.98 0.53
N LYS A 195 -7.13 2.68 -0.39
CA LYS A 195 -6.84 2.64 -1.83
C LYS A 195 -6.36 3.99 -2.36
N SER A 196 -6.91 5.10 -1.87
CA SER A 196 -6.48 6.45 -2.24
C SER A 196 -5.05 6.70 -1.78
N SER A 197 -4.68 6.30 -0.57
CA SER A 197 -3.31 6.46 -0.05
C SER A 197 -2.27 5.68 -0.90
N LEU A 198 -2.67 4.59 -1.55
CA LEU A 198 -1.77 3.86 -2.47
C LEU A 198 -1.44 4.65 -3.74
N LEU A 199 -2.21 5.68 -4.10
CA LEU A 199 -1.87 6.55 -5.24
C LEU A 199 -0.60 7.36 -4.98
N ASP A 200 -0.26 7.64 -3.71
CA ASP A 200 0.98 8.37 -3.36
C ASP A 200 2.23 7.60 -3.79
N ASN A 201 2.15 6.26 -3.85
CA ASN A 201 3.24 5.39 -4.29
C ASN A 201 3.55 5.50 -5.79
N LEU A 202 2.72 6.20 -6.57
CA LEU A 202 2.97 6.45 -8.00
C LEU A 202 4.08 7.48 -8.24
N GLY A 203 4.43 8.27 -7.22
CA GLY A 203 5.50 9.27 -7.25
C GLY A 203 5.14 10.57 -7.99
N PHE A 204 4.27 10.52 -9.02
CA PHE A 204 3.83 11.70 -9.78
C PHE A 204 2.52 12.34 -9.28
N VAL A 205 1.93 11.79 -8.23
CA VAL A 205 0.73 12.33 -7.57
C VAL A 205 0.87 12.20 -6.07
N ARG A 206 0.25 13.14 -5.34
CA ARG A 206 0.09 13.08 -3.89
C ARG A 206 -1.34 13.43 -3.49
N ASN A 207 -1.88 12.74 -2.50
CA ASN A 207 -3.13 13.08 -1.84
C ASN A 207 -2.91 14.29 -0.92
N THR A 208 -3.68 15.37 -1.11
CA THR A 208 -3.57 16.56 -0.25
C THR A 208 -4.45 16.46 1.00
N LYS A 209 -5.47 15.61 0.98
CA LYS A 209 -6.32 15.26 2.13
C LYS A 209 -7.05 13.93 1.89
N SER A 210 -7.66 13.40 2.94
CA SER A 210 -8.51 12.19 2.85
C SER A 210 -9.66 12.38 1.86
N PRO A 211 -10.10 11.32 1.16
CA PRO A 211 -11.26 11.37 0.28
C PRO A 211 -12.51 11.84 1.02
N GLU A 212 -13.34 12.64 0.36
CA GLU A 212 -14.65 13.06 0.88
C GLU A 212 -15.76 12.51 -0.01
N VAL A 213 -16.95 12.36 0.56
CA VAL A 213 -18.12 11.85 -0.15
C VAL A 213 -19.28 12.82 -0.01
N LEU A 214 -19.94 13.09 -1.13
CA LEU A 214 -21.24 13.76 -1.15
C LEU A 214 -22.32 12.72 -1.41
N PHE A 215 -23.24 12.59 -0.47
CA PHE A 215 -24.44 11.79 -0.65
C PHE A 215 -25.61 12.71 -1.02
N THR A 216 -26.26 12.37 -2.11
CA THR A 216 -27.59 12.86 -2.45
C THR A 216 -28.55 11.68 -2.51
N LYS A 217 -29.85 11.94 -2.69
CA LYS A 217 -30.86 10.90 -2.79
C LYS A 217 -30.48 9.82 -3.83
N GLU A 218 -29.95 10.23 -4.98
CA GLU A 218 -29.65 9.34 -6.11
C GLU A 218 -28.14 9.09 -6.31
N GLU A 219 -27.27 9.91 -5.70
CA GLU A 219 -25.84 9.92 -6.04
C GLU A 219 -24.92 9.76 -4.81
N THR A 220 -23.91 8.90 -4.92
CA THR A 220 -22.76 8.85 -4.00
C THR A 220 -21.52 9.29 -4.77
N ARG A 221 -21.21 10.58 -4.70
CA ARG A 221 -20.08 11.18 -5.43
C ARG A 221 -18.85 11.21 -4.54
N LEU A 222 -17.78 10.55 -4.99
CA LEU A 222 -16.48 10.53 -4.32
C LEU A 222 -15.60 11.67 -4.83
N TYR A 223 -15.02 12.44 -3.91
CA TYR A 223 -14.05 13.49 -4.20
C TYR A 223 -12.65 13.04 -3.78
N LEU A 224 -11.75 12.95 -4.75
CA LEU A 224 -10.33 12.67 -4.55
C LEU A 224 -9.53 13.97 -4.70
N TYR A 225 -8.71 14.29 -3.71
CA TYR A 225 -7.93 15.52 -3.68
C TYR A 225 -6.48 15.20 -4.00
N LEU A 226 -6.13 15.38 -5.27
CA LEU A 226 -4.87 14.94 -5.85
C LEU A 226 -4.10 16.14 -6.38
N GLU A 227 -2.81 16.20 -6.06
CA GLU A 227 -1.88 17.21 -6.57
C GLU A 227 -0.83 16.51 -7.43
N LYS A 228 -0.50 17.11 -8.59
CA LYS A 228 0.59 16.61 -9.43
C LYS A 228 1.93 16.90 -8.75
N THR A 229 2.75 15.87 -8.58
CA THR A 229 4.13 15.99 -8.11
C THR A 229 5.10 15.78 -9.26
N ASN A 230 6.22 16.49 -9.24
CA ASN A 230 7.30 16.30 -10.19
C ASN A 230 8.22 15.18 -9.68
N ASN A 231 8.23 14.04 -10.38
CA ASN A 231 9.09 12.89 -10.07
C ASN A 231 10.11 12.64 -11.18
N ASN A 232 10.64 13.73 -11.73
CA ASN A 232 11.70 13.68 -12.72
C ASN A 232 13.06 13.64 -12.00
N LEU A 233 13.95 12.79 -12.48
CA LEU A 233 15.33 12.69 -12.02
C LEU A 233 16.26 13.12 -13.14
N PHE A 234 17.22 13.97 -12.81
CA PHE A 234 18.37 14.26 -13.67
C PHE A 234 19.60 14.23 -12.77
N ASP A 235 20.37 13.17 -12.88
CA ASP A 235 21.60 12.94 -12.13
C ASP A 235 22.71 12.56 -13.11
N GLY A 236 23.91 13.08 -12.93
CA GLY A 236 24.99 12.75 -13.84
C GLY A 236 26.28 13.49 -13.55
N ILE A 237 27.37 12.85 -13.94
CA ILE A 237 28.73 13.32 -13.80
C ILE A 237 29.44 13.02 -15.12
N ILE A 238 30.22 13.97 -15.62
CA ILE A 238 31.11 13.76 -16.76
C ILE A 238 32.52 14.10 -16.28
N GLY A 239 33.40 13.11 -16.31
CA GLY A 239 34.83 13.28 -16.19
C GLY A 239 35.51 13.23 -17.55
N PHE A 240 36.72 13.76 -17.60
CA PHE A 240 37.59 13.64 -18.75
C PHE A 240 39.01 13.36 -18.29
N ALA A 241 39.69 12.48 -19.00
CA ALA A 241 41.08 12.14 -18.79
C ALA A 241 41.81 12.10 -20.13
N THR A 242 43.13 12.23 -20.11
CA THR A 242 43.93 11.94 -21.30
C THR A 242 44.45 10.52 -21.15
N ASN A 243 44.14 9.65 -22.10
CA ASN A 243 44.68 8.30 -22.11
C ASN A 243 46.20 8.36 -22.28
N GLU A 244 46.95 7.76 -21.36
CA GLU A 244 48.42 7.83 -21.34
C GLU A 244 49.07 7.12 -22.54
N GLU A 245 48.40 6.11 -23.11
CA GLU A 245 48.89 5.35 -24.27
C GLU A 245 48.54 6.03 -25.60
N THR A 246 47.31 6.53 -25.75
CA THR A 246 46.82 7.09 -27.03
C THR A 246 46.96 8.61 -27.12
N ASN A 247 47.26 9.30 -26.01
CA ASN A 247 47.22 10.77 -25.88
C ASN A 247 45.89 11.41 -26.34
N LYS A 248 44.80 10.63 -26.36
CA LYS A 248 43.47 11.11 -26.73
C LYS A 248 42.68 11.48 -25.48
N LEU A 249 41.83 12.47 -25.63
CA LEU A 249 40.84 12.84 -24.62
C LEU A 249 39.79 11.72 -24.53
N GLU A 250 39.66 11.13 -23.35
CA GLU A 250 38.64 10.16 -23.01
C GLU A 250 37.63 10.80 -22.06
N PHE A 251 36.36 10.52 -22.32
CA PHE A 251 35.26 10.95 -21.47
C PHE A 251 34.77 9.75 -20.68
N ASN A 252 34.52 9.96 -19.40
CA ASN A 252 33.92 8.98 -18.51
C ASN A 252 32.83 9.61 -17.66
N GLY A 253 32.08 8.80 -16.94
CA GLY A 253 30.98 9.23 -16.10
C GLY A 253 29.66 8.57 -16.45
N TYR A 254 28.58 9.13 -15.92
CA TYR A 254 27.25 8.59 -16.08
C TYR A 254 26.20 9.70 -16.19
N LEU A 255 25.07 9.36 -16.79
CA LEU A 255 23.88 10.19 -16.86
C LEU A 255 22.68 9.29 -16.61
N ASN A 256 21.91 9.61 -15.58
CA ASN A 256 20.63 9.00 -15.27
C ASN A 256 19.53 10.06 -15.40
N PHE A 257 18.67 9.87 -16.38
CA PHE A 257 17.56 10.76 -16.66
C PHE A 257 16.25 9.99 -16.64
N VAL A 258 15.33 10.39 -15.77
CA VAL A 258 13.99 9.81 -15.66
C VAL A 258 12.96 10.92 -15.79
N LEU A 259 12.08 10.79 -16.78
CA LEU A 259 10.86 11.58 -16.88
C LEU A 259 9.67 10.70 -16.51
N SER A 260 8.85 11.20 -15.58
CA SER A 260 7.69 10.49 -15.05
C SER A 260 6.44 11.37 -15.16
N ASN A 261 5.48 10.94 -15.98
CA ASN A 261 4.16 11.57 -16.13
C ASN A 261 4.19 13.06 -16.55
N ASN A 262 5.11 13.44 -17.44
CA ASN A 262 5.21 14.77 -18.02
C ASN A 262 4.02 15.10 -18.96
N LEU A 263 3.53 14.13 -19.71
CA LEU A 263 2.39 14.21 -20.64
C LEU A 263 1.02 13.98 -19.96
N ASN A 264 1.01 13.69 -18.66
CA ASN A 264 -0.19 13.38 -17.85
C ASN A 264 -0.87 12.06 -18.24
N TYR A 265 -0.10 11.09 -18.71
CA TYR A 265 -0.61 9.79 -19.11
C TYR A 265 -0.14 8.64 -18.19
N GLY A 266 0.76 8.94 -17.25
CA GLY A 266 1.47 7.98 -16.41
C GLY A 266 2.68 7.36 -17.10
N GLU A 267 3.08 7.91 -18.25
CA GLU A 267 4.22 7.45 -19.01
C GLU A 267 5.54 7.65 -18.26
N LYS A 268 6.50 6.76 -18.54
CA LYS A 268 7.86 6.85 -18.02
C LYS A 268 8.85 6.78 -19.17
N LEU A 269 9.83 7.68 -19.16
CA LEU A 269 11.00 7.62 -20.05
C LEU A 269 12.24 7.59 -19.18
N THR A 270 13.10 6.60 -19.40
CA THR A 270 14.38 6.45 -18.72
C THR A 270 15.49 6.44 -19.76
N LEU A 271 16.52 7.25 -19.52
CA LEU A 271 17.77 7.26 -20.27
C LEU A 271 18.91 7.08 -19.26
N ASP A 272 19.61 5.95 -19.38
CA ASP A 272 20.80 5.63 -18.60
C ASP A 272 22.00 5.59 -19.54
N TYR A 273 23.01 6.40 -19.28
CA TYR A 273 24.32 6.33 -19.93
C TYR A 273 25.38 6.13 -18.85
N LYS A 274 26.35 5.26 -19.11
CA LYS A 274 27.47 5.03 -18.21
C LYS A 274 28.70 4.63 -19.02
N ASN A 275 29.83 5.21 -18.66
CA ASN A 275 31.12 4.93 -19.21
C ASN A 275 32.14 5.02 -18.07
N ASP A 276 32.78 3.91 -17.72
CA ASP A 276 33.76 3.89 -16.63
C ASP A 276 35.12 4.51 -16.99
N GLY A 277 35.33 4.87 -18.27
CA GLY A 277 36.59 5.44 -18.74
C GLY A 277 37.71 4.43 -18.86
N GLN A 278 37.40 3.13 -18.78
CA GLN A 278 38.30 2.07 -19.18
C GLN A 278 37.65 1.40 -20.38
N ASP A 279 36.69 0.54 -20.09
CA ASP A 279 36.41 -0.60 -20.94
C ASP A 279 34.91 -0.87 -21.12
N GLN A 280 34.07 -0.42 -20.17
CA GLN A 280 32.63 -0.66 -20.25
C GLN A 280 31.86 0.60 -20.60
N GLN A 281 31.04 0.51 -21.65
CA GLN A 281 30.09 1.55 -22.03
C GLN A 281 28.69 0.96 -22.11
N GLN A 282 27.74 1.62 -21.46
CA GLN A 282 26.34 1.25 -21.47
C GLN A 282 25.49 2.47 -21.82
N PHE A 283 24.58 2.28 -22.77
CA PHE A 283 23.52 3.23 -23.06
C PHE A 283 22.20 2.48 -23.06
N ARG A 284 21.19 2.99 -22.37
CA ARG A 284 19.86 2.40 -22.33
C ARG A 284 18.83 3.50 -22.43
N ILE A 285 17.86 3.31 -23.31
CA ILE A 285 16.65 4.11 -23.37
C ILE A 285 15.45 3.18 -23.25
N ASN A 286 14.57 3.46 -22.29
CA ASN A 286 13.38 2.68 -22.01
C ASN A 286 12.17 3.61 -21.91
N THR A 287 11.07 3.27 -22.59
CA THR A 287 9.81 3.99 -22.45
C THR A 287 8.67 3.04 -22.11
N GLU A 288 7.90 3.41 -21.09
CA GLU A 288 6.71 2.70 -20.64
C GLU A 288 5.49 3.58 -20.87
N LEU A 289 4.54 3.07 -21.66
CA LEU A 289 3.29 3.72 -22.02
C LEU A 289 2.12 2.88 -21.46
N PRO A 290 1.74 3.08 -20.19
CA PRO A 290 0.70 2.28 -19.55
C PRO A 290 -0.71 2.68 -20.02
N PHE A 291 -1.64 1.74 -19.96
CA PHE A 291 -3.08 1.97 -20.18
C PHE A 291 -3.51 2.56 -21.53
N LEU A 292 -2.78 2.29 -22.63
CA LEU A 292 -3.07 2.72 -24.01
C LEU A 292 -4.57 2.77 -24.31
N PHE A 293 -5.04 3.93 -24.77
CA PHE A 293 -6.46 4.21 -25.06
C PHE A 293 -7.41 4.01 -23.85
N LYS A 294 -6.93 4.29 -22.63
CA LYS A 294 -7.66 4.08 -21.36
C LYS A 294 -8.03 2.62 -21.08
N SER A 295 -7.35 1.69 -21.74
CA SER A 295 -7.56 0.25 -21.62
C SER A 295 -6.60 -0.36 -20.58
N PRO A 296 -6.71 -1.65 -20.21
CA PRO A 296 -5.71 -2.30 -19.36
C PRO A 296 -4.39 -2.61 -20.08
N PHE A 297 -4.25 -2.29 -21.37
CA PHE A 297 -3.08 -2.59 -22.16
C PHE A 297 -2.02 -1.50 -22.06
N GLY A 298 -0.74 -1.84 -22.15
CA GLY A 298 0.36 -0.89 -22.22
C GLY A 298 1.44 -1.34 -23.20
N LEU A 299 2.40 -0.47 -23.48
CA LEU A 299 3.55 -0.75 -24.34
C LEU A 299 4.83 -0.40 -23.60
N GLU A 300 5.83 -1.26 -23.70
CA GLU A 300 7.19 -1.06 -23.17
C GLU A 300 8.16 -1.23 -24.34
N LEU A 301 8.97 -0.21 -24.62
CA LEU A 301 9.99 -0.22 -25.66
C LEU A 301 11.35 0.06 -25.02
N GLU A 302 12.33 -0.76 -25.33
CA GLU A 302 13.68 -0.59 -24.82
C GLU A 302 14.73 -0.80 -25.92
N LEU A 303 15.77 0.03 -25.87
CA LEU A 303 16.98 -0.09 -26.66
C LEU A 303 18.17 0.05 -25.72
N GLN A 304 19.06 -0.94 -25.72
CA GLN A 304 20.25 -0.96 -24.90
C GLN A 304 21.48 -1.30 -25.76
N PHE A 305 22.54 -0.52 -25.58
CA PHE A 305 23.87 -0.79 -26.11
C PHE A 305 24.79 -1.11 -24.94
N PHE A 306 25.59 -2.15 -25.10
CA PHE A 306 26.58 -2.57 -24.12
C PHE A 306 27.87 -2.90 -24.86
N LYS A 307 28.95 -2.19 -24.54
CA LYS A 307 30.30 -2.45 -25.00
C LYS A 307 31.16 -2.84 -23.81
N ARG A 308 32.00 -3.87 -23.97
CA ARG A 308 32.96 -4.34 -22.96
C ARG A 308 34.35 -4.42 -23.56
N ASP A 309 35.36 -3.94 -22.83
CA ASP A 309 36.82 -4.05 -23.02
C ASP A 309 37.31 -3.95 -24.47
N SER A 310 36.57 -3.21 -25.31
CA SER A 310 36.70 -3.25 -26.77
C SER A 310 36.72 -4.66 -27.40
N THR A 311 36.21 -5.67 -26.71
CA THR A 311 36.10 -7.06 -27.16
C THR A 311 34.83 -7.28 -27.98
N PHE A 312 33.69 -6.82 -27.50
CA PHE A 312 32.42 -6.93 -28.21
C PHE A 312 31.45 -5.79 -27.89
N LEU A 313 30.51 -5.57 -28.81
CA LEU A 313 29.36 -4.70 -28.66
C LEU A 313 28.09 -5.55 -28.77
N THR A 314 27.16 -5.39 -27.84
CA THR A 314 25.82 -5.98 -27.90
C THR A 314 24.76 -4.89 -27.96
N VAL A 315 23.84 -5.02 -28.90
CA VAL A 315 22.64 -4.19 -29.02
C VAL A 315 21.44 -5.07 -28.69
N GLU A 316 20.68 -4.67 -27.67
CA GLU A 316 19.42 -5.29 -27.27
C GLU A 316 18.26 -4.35 -27.63
N LYS A 317 17.23 -4.88 -28.29
CA LYS A 317 16.00 -4.16 -28.61
C LYS A 317 14.82 -5.00 -28.16
N HIS A 318 13.84 -4.42 -27.48
CA HIS A 318 12.59 -5.12 -27.23
C HIS A 318 11.36 -4.24 -27.30
N ALA A 319 10.24 -4.86 -27.67
CA ALA A 319 8.92 -4.26 -27.60
C ALA A 319 7.95 -5.25 -26.95
N LEU A 320 7.35 -4.85 -25.83
CA LEU A 320 6.45 -5.69 -25.04
C LEU A 320 5.08 -5.02 -24.93
N ALA A 321 4.04 -5.78 -25.26
CA ALA A 321 2.68 -5.45 -24.88
C ALA A 321 2.43 -5.92 -23.45
N ASN A 322 1.93 -5.03 -22.62
CA ASN A 322 1.56 -5.28 -21.23
C ASN A 322 0.03 -5.40 -21.11
N TYR A 323 -0.46 -6.21 -20.18
CA TYR A 323 -1.87 -6.33 -19.80
C TYR A 323 -2.02 -6.35 -18.28
N GLN A 324 -2.71 -5.34 -17.72
CA GLN A 324 -3.00 -5.26 -16.29
C GLN A 324 -4.16 -6.21 -15.94
N LEU A 325 -3.83 -7.40 -15.43
CA LEU A 325 -4.81 -8.44 -15.07
C LEU A 325 -5.65 -8.04 -13.85
N ASN A 326 -5.00 -7.48 -12.83
CA ASN A 326 -5.62 -6.97 -11.60
C ASN A 326 -4.73 -5.89 -10.98
N VAL A 327 -5.12 -5.31 -9.85
CA VAL A 327 -4.37 -4.23 -9.17
C VAL A 327 -2.89 -4.57 -8.91
N ASN A 328 -2.56 -5.83 -8.68
CA ASN A 328 -1.22 -6.25 -8.29
C ASN A 328 -0.47 -7.01 -9.39
N THR A 329 -1.13 -7.43 -10.47
CA THR A 329 -0.56 -8.36 -11.46
C THR A 329 -0.63 -7.81 -12.87
N LYS A 330 0.51 -7.77 -13.54
CA LYS A 330 0.68 -7.39 -14.94
C LYS A 330 1.26 -8.56 -15.70
N LEU A 331 0.65 -8.93 -16.82
CA LEU A 331 1.19 -9.91 -17.77
C LEU A 331 1.82 -9.15 -18.93
N PHE A 332 2.81 -9.74 -19.59
CA PHE A 332 3.41 -9.14 -20.77
C PHE A 332 3.87 -10.18 -21.77
N GLY A 333 3.90 -9.78 -23.04
CA GLY A 333 4.46 -10.56 -24.12
C GLY A 333 4.91 -9.68 -25.28
N GLY A 334 5.85 -10.15 -26.09
CA GLY A 334 6.41 -9.35 -27.17
C GLY A 334 7.59 -10.00 -27.85
N TYR A 335 8.44 -9.18 -28.46
CA TYR A 335 9.66 -9.63 -29.13
C TYR A 335 10.90 -8.97 -28.53
N LYS A 336 12.02 -9.68 -28.63
CA LYS A 336 13.33 -9.21 -28.22
C LYS A 336 14.39 -9.66 -29.21
N ASP A 337 15.26 -8.74 -29.57
CA ASP A 337 16.32 -8.90 -30.55
C ASP A 337 17.67 -8.58 -29.90
N TYR A 338 18.66 -9.39 -30.23
CA TYR A 338 20.05 -9.22 -29.84
C TYR A 338 20.93 -9.22 -31.08
N GLU A 339 21.81 -8.26 -31.18
CA GLU A 339 22.87 -8.20 -32.19
C GLU A 339 24.19 -8.01 -31.46
N SER A 340 25.13 -8.93 -31.64
CA SER A 340 26.42 -8.88 -30.97
C SER A 340 27.55 -8.98 -31.98
N THR A 341 28.52 -8.07 -31.89
CA THR A 341 29.65 -7.95 -32.81
C THR A 341 30.95 -8.05 -32.04
N TYR A 342 31.86 -8.90 -32.49
CA TYR A 342 33.24 -8.98 -32.02
C TYR A 342 34.05 -7.85 -32.64
N LEU A 343 34.82 -7.13 -31.81
CA LEU A 343 35.48 -5.88 -32.18
C LEU A 343 36.99 -6.00 -32.38
N LEU A 344 37.59 -7.15 -32.05
CA LEU A 344 39.03 -7.38 -32.21
C LEU A 344 39.34 -8.09 -33.53
N ASP A 345 40.43 -7.68 -34.19
CA ASP A 345 40.86 -8.25 -35.48
C ASP A 345 41.47 -9.67 -35.35
N THR A 346 41.91 -10.05 -34.13
CA THR A 346 42.55 -11.35 -33.86
C THR A 346 41.82 -12.10 -32.75
N GLN A 347 41.39 -13.32 -33.04
CA GLN A 347 40.69 -14.16 -32.08
C GLN A 347 41.63 -14.65 -30.97
N ILE A 348 41.26 -14.39 -29.71
CA ILE A 348 42.03 -14.80 -28.54
C ILE A 348 41.84 -16.31 -28.31
N PRO A 349 42.91 -17.13 -28.29
CA PRO A 349 42.80 -18.57 -28.06
C PRO A 349 42.14 -18.88 -26.71
N GLY A 350 41.02 -19.62 -26.74
CA GLY A 350 40.29 -20.04 -25.53
C GLY A 350 39.01 -19.24 -25.24
N GLU A 351 38.82 -18.07 -25.87
CA GLU A 351 37.58 -17.30 -25.77
C GLU A 351 36.64 -17.59 -26.94
N VAL A 352 35.43 -18.06 -26.64
CA VAL A 352 34.39 -18.32 -27.65
C VAL A 352 33.52 -17.06 -27.81
N ILE A 353 34.12 -15.99 -28.34
CA ILE A 353 33.41 -14.76 -28.72
C ILE A 353 33.29 -14.74 -30.24
N THR A 354 32.07 -14.62 -30.74
CA THR A 354 31.78 -14.50 -32.17
C THR A 354 30.57 -13.61 -32.41
N ASP A 355 30.44 -13.11 -33.63
CA ASP A 355 29.24 -12.40 -34.05
C ASP A 355 28.01 -13.31 -33.95
N TYR A 356 26.92 -12.75 -33.44
CA TYR A 356 25.64 -13.44 -33.46
C TYR A 356 24.46 -12.47 -33.54
N THR A 357 23.35 -13.01 -34.02
CA THR A 357 22.03 -12.39 -33.92
C THR A 357 21.07 -13.35 -33.24
N SER A 358 20.22 -12.88 -32.36
CA SER A 358 19.21 -13.71 -31.70
C SER A 358 17.86 -13.03 -31.69
N VAL A 359 16.81 -13.80 -31.95
CA VAL A 359 15.43 -13.32 -31.92
C VAL A 359 14.63 -14.20 -30.97
N PHE A 360 13.96 -13.57 -30.01
CA PHE A 360 13.17 -14.23 -28.99
C PHE A 360 11.72 -13.71 -28.97
N PHE A 361 10.79 -14.64 -28.83
CA PHE A 361 9.47 -14.33 -28.29
C PHE A 361 9.55 -14.27 -26.78
N VAL A 362 9.01 -13.19 -26.20
CA VAL A 362 9.04 -12.94 -24.75
C VAL A 362 7.65 -13.12 -24.18
N PHE A 363 7.55 -13.75 -23.02
CA PHE A 363 6.34 -13.74 -22.20
C PHE A 363 6.69 -13.81 -20.72
N GLY A 364 5.83 -13.24 -19.89
CA GLY A 364 6.06 -13.22 -18.46
C GLY A 364 4.98 -12.49 -17.69
N GLY A 365 5.26 -12.31 -16.41
CA GLY A 365 4.36 -11.62 -15.49
C GLY A 365 5.13 -10.93 -14.38
N SER A 366 4.55 -9.86 -13.87
CA SER A 366 5.01 -9.16 -12.68
C SER A 366 3.89 -9.01 -11.66
N TYR A 367 4.23 -9.24 -10.40
CA TYR A 367 3.40 -9.04 -9.23
C TYR A 367 4.00 -7.93 -8.37
N LEU A 368 3.19 -6.94 -7.98
CA LEU A 368 3.55 -5.81 -7.13
C LEU A 368 2.53 -5.68 -6.01
N LYS A 369 2.93 -5.93 -4.76
CA LYS A 369 2.11 -5.68 -3.57
C LYS A 369 2.57 -4.38 -2.91
N PRO A 370 1.79 -3.29 -3.01
CA PRO A 370 2.16 -2.02 -2.39
C PRO A 370 2.02 -2.09 -0.86
N GLN A 371 2.67 -1.14 -0.18
CA GLN A 371 2.49 -0.87 1.25
C GLN A 371 2.52 0.64 1.51
N ARG A 372 2.06 1.05 2.69
CA ARG A 372 2.08 2.44 3.14
C ARG A 372 3.47 2.82 3.68
N ASN A 373 4.44 2.97 2.79
CA ASN A 373 5.78 3.44 3.13
C ASN A 373 6.38 4.15 1.91
N SER A 374 6.79 5.41 2.08
CA SER A 374 7.35 6.25 1.00
C SER A 374 8.70 5.75 0.49
N LEU A 375 9.60 5.30 1.38
CA LEU A 375 10.91 4.75 1.01
C LEU A 375 10.78 3.40 0.32
N PHE A 376 9.85 2.58 0.80
CA PHE A 376 9.67 1.21 0.35
C PHE A 376 8.22 0.97 -0.11
N PRO A 377 7.81 1.56 -1.25
CA PRO A 377 6.41 1.55 -1.69
C PRO A 377 5.86 0.16 -1.98
N TYR A 378 6.71 -0.83 -2.22
CA TYR A 378 6.33 -2.21 -2.50
C TYR A 378 6.85 -3.17 -1.42
N LYS A 379 5.94 -3.88 -0.76
CA LYS A 379 6.27 -4.93 0.23
C LYS A 379 6.74 -6.22 -0.44
N THR A 380 6.17 -6.54 -1.60
CA THR A 380 6.57 -7.69 -2.39
C THR A 380 6.59 -7.26 -3.84
N SER A 381 7.67 -7.57 -4.55
CA SER A 381 7.66 -7.56 -6.00
C SER A 381 8.25 -8.85 -6.54
N ALA A 382 7.68 -9.34 -7.64
CA ALA A 382 8.23 -10.46 -8.37
C ALA A 382 8.02 -10.22 -9.86
N ARG A 383 9.00 -10.53 -10.69
CA ARG A 383 8.89 -10.49 -12.14
C ARG A 383 9.62 -11.69 -12.71
N ILE A 384 8.89 -12.48 -13.51
CA ILE A 384 9.45 -13.55 -14.31
C ILE A 384 9.33 -13.19 -15.78
N ARG A 385 10.42 -13.34 -16.53
CA ARG A 385 10.48 -13.13 -17.98
C ARG A 385 11.09 -14.37 -18.60
N ASN A 386 10.36 -14.99 -19.52
CA ASN A 386 10.82 -16.11 -20.32
C ASN A 386 10.99 -15.63 -21.77
N GLU A 387 12.04 -16.09 -22.42
CA GLU A 387 12.41 -15.75 -23.78
C GLU A 387 12.69 -17.07 -24.52
N ILE A 388 11.95 -17.33 -25.59
CA ILE A 388 12.08 -18.55 -26.42
C ILE A 388 12.40 -18.12 -27.83
N GLY A 389 13.46 -18.67 -28.39
CA GLY A 389 13.94 -18.21 -29.67
C GLY A 389 15.14 -18.98 -30.16
N PHE A 390 15.92 -18.33 -31.01
CA PHE A 390 17.12 -18.91 -31.58
C PHE A 390 18.22 -17.85 -31.70
N ARG A 391 19.46 -18.33 -31.68
CA ARG A 391 20.66 -17.58 -32.03
C ARG A 391 21.21 -18.07 -33.37
N LYS A 392 21.56 -17.15 -34.25
CA LYS A 392 22.37 -17.40 -35.44
C LYS A 392 23.78 -16.86 -35.24
N SER A 393 24.77 -17.74 -35.39
CA SER A 393 26.19 -17.39 -35.43
C SER A 393 26.83 -18.07 -36.64
N GLY A 394 27.38 -17.27 -37.56
CA GLY A 394 27.78 -17.73 -38.89
C GLY A 394 26.63 -18.46 -39.61
N ASN A 395 26.88 -19.72 -40.02
CA ASN A 395 25.88 -20.57 -40.68
C ASN A 395 25.10 -21.47 -39.71
N THR A 396 25.33 -21.34 -38.40
CA THR A 396 24.69 -22.18 -37.39
C THR A 396 23.53 -21.47 -36.72
N SER A 397 22.39 -22.15 -36.60
CA SER A 397 21.23 -21.71 -35.82
C SER A 397 21.08 -22.63 -34.61
N THR A 398 20.90 -22.05 -33.44
CA THR A 398 20.78 -22.77 -32.16
C THR A 398 19.54 -22.30 -31.44
N ASP A 399 18.64 -23.23 -31.10
CA ASP A 399 17.49 -22.93 -30.27
C ASP A 399 17.94 -22.58 -28.86
N GLN A 400 17.33 -21.54 -28.29
CA GLN A 400 17.67 -21.02 -26.99
C GLN A 400 16.42 -20.71 -26.17
N PHE A 401 16.51 -21.02 -24.88
CA PHE A 401 15.54 -20.60 -23.88
C PHE A 401 16.26 -19.82 -22.79
N ARG A 402 15.74 -18.61 -22.49
CA ARG A 402 16.22 -17.75 -21.41
C ARG A 402 15.09 -17.52 -20.42
N THR A 403 15.41 -17.53 -19.14
CA THR A 403 14.48 -17.10 -18.10
C THR A 403 15.19 -16.25 -17.07
N THR A 404 14.51 -15.21 -16.61
CA THR A 404 14.97 -14.33 -15.52
C THR A 404 13.85 -14.19 -14.51
N LEU A 405 14.19 -14.40 -13.23
CA LEU A 405 13.35 -14.18 -12.09
C LEU A 405 14.01 -13.11 -11.22
N THR A 406 13.25 -12.06 -10.91
CA THR A 406 13.58 -11.09 -9.86
C THR A 406 12.45 -11.16 -8.85
N ALA A 407 12.77 -11.38 -7.58
CA ALA A 407 11.77 -11.44 -6.53
C ALA A 407 12.32 -10.81 -5.26
N ASN A 408 11.59 -9.85 -4.70
CA ASN A 408 11.92 -9.28 -3.42
C ASN A 408 10.73 -9.22 -2.47
N HIS A 409 11.04 -9.26 -1.18
CA HIS A 409 10.08 -9.21 -0.11
C HIS A 409 10.64 -8.45 1.10
N ILE A 410 9.79 -7.62 1.70
CA ILE A 410 10.08 -6.90 2.94
C ILE A 410 9.26 -7.50 4.07
N ILE A 411 9.97 -8.02 5.06
CA ILE A 411 9.42 -8.48 6.33
C ILE A 411 9.51 -7.31 7.32
N ASN A 412 8.39 -6.61 7.53
CA ASN A 412 8.32 -5.55 8.52
C ASN A 412 8.26 -6.16 9.93
N LEU A 413 9.27 -5.89 10.76
CA LEU A 413 9.34 -6.36 12.15
C LEU A 413 8.57 -5.40 13.07
N ASN A 414 8.66 -4.09 12.81
CA ASN A 414 7.89 -3.03 13.43
C ASN A 414 7.86 -1.79 12.51
N PHE A 415 7.49 -0.62 13.04
CA PHE A 415 7.40 0.62 12.25
C PHE A 415 8.73 1.12 11.67
N ASN A 416 9.86 0.79 12.30
CA ASN A 416 11.19 1.29 11.89
C ASN A 416 12.12 0.17 11.42
N ASN A 417 11.81 -1.10 11.67
CA ASN A 417 12.71 -2.21 11.43
C ASN A 417 12.13 -3.17 10.40
N SER A 418 12.93 -3.55 9.41
CA SER A 418 12.53 -4.54 8.41
C SER A 418 13.70 -5.40 7.94
N ILE A 419 13.38 -6.58 7.42
CA ILE A 419 14.33 -7.44 6.70
C ILE A 419 13.92 -7.44 5.23
N TYR A 420 14.85 -7.11 4.35
CA TYR A 420 14.69 -7.15 2.91
C TYR A 420 15.38 -8.38 2.33
N LEU A 421 14.63 -9.14 1.54
CA LEU A 421 15.11 -10.29 0.79
C LEU A 421 14.99 -9.96 -0.68
N ASN A 422 16.04 -10.14 -1.47
CA ASN A 422 16.02 -9.96 -2.92
C ASN A 422 16.74 -11.11 -3.61
N ASN A 423 16.00 -11.86 -4.42
CA ASN A 423 16.53 -12.91 -5.26
C ASN A 423 16.58 -12.46 -6.73
N HIS A 424 17.70 -12.74 -7.38
CA HIS A 424 17.85 -12.65 -8.81
C HIS A 424 18.37 -13.98 -9.36
N THR A 425 17.58 -14.62 -10.20
CA THR A 425 17.91 -15.90 -10.83
C THR A 425 17.83 -15.75 -12.34
N ALA A 426 18.82 -16.24 -13.06
CA ALA A 426 18.82 -16.25 -14.52
C ALA A 426 19.31 -17.60 -15.05
N LEU A 427 18.71 -18.07 -16.14
CA LEU A 427 19.08 -19.30 -16.83
C LEU A 427 19.00 -19.08 -18.34
N LEU A 428 20.02 -19.53 -19.04
CA LEU A 428 20.15 -19.59 -20.49
C LEU A 428 20.48 -21.04 -20.82
N THR A 429 19.67 -21.63 -21.70
CA THR A 429 19.88 -22.98 -22.22
C THR A 429 20.08 -22.93 -23.72
N GLY A 430 20.98 -23.77 -24.22
CA GLY A 430 21.35 -23.89 -25.63
C GLY A 430 22.63 -24.71 -25.77
N SER A 431 23.06 -24.96 -27.01
CA SER A 431 24.36 -25.59 -27.29
C SER A 431 25.41 -24.53 -27.67
N ASN A 432 26.68 -24.82 -27.38
CA ASN A 432 27.83 -23.99 -27.78
C ASN A 432 27.70 -22.54 -27.29
N TYR A 433 27.87 -22.33 -25.98
CA TYR A 433 27.75 -21.01 -25.40
C TYR A 433 28.84 -20.05 -25.90
N LEU A 434 28.45 -18.81 -26.18
CA LEU A 434 29.35 -17.70 -26.49
C LEU A 434 29.45 -16.77 -25.27
N ILE A 435 30.64 -16.26 -24.96
CA ILE A 435 30.83 -15.38 -23.79
C ILE A 435 29.96 -14.12 -23.91
N ASN A 436 29.83 -13.56 -25.12
CA ASN A 436 29.05 -12.37 -25.39
C ASN A 436 27.51 -12.59 -25.37
N GLU A 437 27.03 -13.80 -25.06
CA GLU A 437 25.59 -14.11 -24.87
C GLU A 437 25.21 -14.46 -23.41
N LEU A 438 26.21 -14.70 -22.56
CA LEU A 438 26.01 -15.03 -21.15
C LEU A 438 25.42 -13.85 -20.38
N PHE A 439 24.77 -14.16 -19.25
CA PHE A 439 24.34 -13.10 -18.35
C PHE A 439 25.54 -12.53 -17.61
N ARG A 440 25.53 -11.21 -17.45
CA ARG A 440 26.53 -10.44 -16.74
C ARG A 440 25.96 -9.94 -15.43
N PHE A 441 26.73 -10.11 -14.36
CA PHE A 441 26.38 -9.57 -13.06
C PHE A 441 27.65 -9.31 -12.24
N GLY A 442 27.53 -8.39 -11.30
CA GLY A 442 28.57 -7.97 -10.37
C GLY A 442 28.30 -6.51 -9.97
N GLY A 443 28.96 -6.01 -8.93
CA GLY A 443 28.79 -4.63 -8.50
C GLY A 443 27.68 -4.39 -7.49
N ILE A 444 27.44 -3.12 -7.19
CA ILE A 444 26.60 -2.69 -6.06
C ILE A 444 25.13 -3.13 -6.19
N ASN A 445 24.65 -3.33 -7.42
CA ASN A 445 23.26 -3.70 -7.73
C ASN A 445 23.04 -5.23 -7.81
N SER A 446 24.09 -6.04 -7.71
CA SER A 446 23.97 -7.51 -7.63
C SER A 446 24.76 -8.07 -6.44
N ILE A 447 26.03 -8.42 -6.59
CA ILE A 447 26.90 -8.94 -5.54
C ILE A 447 27.94 -7.87 -5.20
N ARG A 448 27.75 -7.22 -4.05
CA ARG A 448 28.69 -6.20 -3.56
C ARG A 448 30.06 -6.83 -3.28
N GLY A 449 31.13 -6.11 -3.59
CA GLY A 449 32.52 -6.59 -3.47
C GLY A 449 33.10 -7.19 -4.75
N PHE A 450 32.29 -7.34 -5.80
CA PHE A 450 32.75 -7.63 -7.16
C PHE A 450 32.63 -6.39 -8.04
N ASP A 451 33.47 -6.29 -9.06
CA ASP A 451 33.35 -5.27 -10.09
C ASP A 451 32.05 -5.47 -10.89
N GLU A 452 31.52 -4.38 -11.42
CA GLU A 452 30.26 -4.38 -12.15
C GLU A 452 30.35 -5.25 -13.41
N ASN A 453 29.36 -6.12 -13.64
CA ASN A 453 29.31 -7.03 -14.79
C ASN A 453 30.55 -7.95 -15.00
N SER A 454 31.35 -8.16 -13.95
CA SER A 454 32.58 -8.95 -14.01
C SER A 454 32.37 -10.46 -14.08
N ILE A 455 31.17 -10.96 -13.72
CA ILE A 455 30.86 -12.39 -13.70
C ILE A 455 29.93 -12.73 -14.86
N ASP A 456 30.37 -13.67 -15.70
CA ASP A 456 29.60 -14.23 -16.81
C ASP A 456 29.07 -15.63 -16.44
N ALA A 457 27.77 -15.87 -16.60
CA ALA A 457 27.19 -17.21 -16.40
C ALA A 457 25.98 -17.48 -17.29
N SER A 458 25.80 -18.76 -17.66
CA SER A 458 24.55 -19.23 -18.28
C SER A 458 23.47 -19.54 -17.24
N LEU A 459 23.86 -19.85 -16.00
CA LEU A 459 22.95 -20.05 -14.87
C LEU A 459 23.54 -19.42 -13.62
N PHE A 460 22.76 -18.58 -12.95
CA PHE A 460 23.10 -18.12 -11.59
C PHE A 460 21.84 -17.89 -10.75
N SER A 461 22.02 -17.88 -9.43
CA SER A 461 21.02 -17.38 -8.49
C SER A 461 21.73 -16.65 -7.36
N VAL A 462 21.32 -15.40 -7.13
CA VAL A 462 21.86 -14.52 -6.10
C VAL A 462 20.75 -14.16 -5.14
N LEU A 463 21.00 -14.31 -3.83
CA LEU A 463 20.11 -13.89 -2.77
C LEU A 463 20.80 -12.81 -1.93
N ASN A 464 20.24 -11.61 -1.93
CA ASN A 464 20.70 -10.48 -1.13
C ASN A 464 19.76 -10.30 0.06
N THR A 465 20.35 -10.19 1.24
CA THR A 465 19.64 -10.03 2.51
C THR A 465 20.11 -8.78 3.21
N GLU A 466 19.17 -7.91 3.59
CA GLU A 466 19.48 -6.68 4.32
C GLU A 466 18.60 -6.54 5.56
N TYR A 467 19.19 -6.19 6.69
CA TYR A 467 18.46 -5.64 7.82
C TYR A 467 18.40 -4.11 7.68
N ARG A 468 17.22 -3.52 7.76
CA ARG A 468 16.97 -2.08 7.53
C ARG A 468 16.35 -1.43 8.75
N TYR A 469 16.91 -0.30 9.16
CA TYR A 469 16.42 0.59 10.20
C TYR A 469 16.08 1.97 9.62
N GLN A 470 14.79 2.34 9.65
CA GLN A 470 14.28 3.59 9.14
C GLN A 470 14.41 4.71 10.19
N LEU A 471 15.17 5.75 9.86
CA LEU A 471 15.41 6.92 10.72
C LEU A 471 14.32 7.97 10.60
N GLY A 472 13.65 8.03 9.45
CA GLY A 472 12.59 8.98 9.15
C GLY A 472 11.89 8.63 7.84
N ASN A 473 11.08 9.54 7.31
CA ASN A 473 10.28 9.27 6.11
C ASN A 473 11.11 9.14 4.83
N ASP A 474 12.35 9.63 4.82
CA ASP A 474 13.23 9.70 3.64
C ASP A 474 14.64 9.14 3.89
N THR A 475 14.92 8.58 5.07
CA THR A 475 16.26 8.05 5.41
C THR A 475 16.17 6.72 6.14
N TYR A 476 17.03 5.78 5.77
CA TYR A 476 17.24 4.51 6.47
C TYR A 476 18.73 4.15 6.48
N ILE A 477 19.11 3.29 7.43
CA ILE A 477 20.40 2.62 7.49
C ILE A 477 20.15 1.13 7.29
N HIS A 478 21.08 0.43 6.64
CA HIS A 478 20.99 -1.02 6.50
C HIS A 478 22.32 -1.72 6.76
N SER A 479 22.23 -2.98 7.17
CA SER A 479 23.34 -3.93 7.20
C SER A 479 23.05 -5.05 6.22
N ILE A 480 24.09 -5.57 5.59
CA ILE A 480 24.02 -6.82 4.82
C ILE A 480 24.05 -7.97 5.84
N LEU A 481 23.19 -8.96 5.65
CA LEU A 481 23.08 -10.16 6.49
C LEU A 481 23.81 -11.34 5.87
#